data_AF-A0A4Q1VUL7-F1
#
_entry.id   AF-A0A4Q1VUL7-F1
#
_cell.length_a   1.000
_cell.length_b   1.000
_cell.length_c   1.000
_cell.angle_alpha   90.00
_cell.angle_beta   90.00
_cell.angle_gamma   90.00
#
_symmetry.space_group_name_H-M   'P 1'
#
loop_
_entity.id
_entity.type
_entity.pdbx_description
1 polymer ?
#
loop_
_entity_poly.entity_id
_entity_poly.type
_entity_poly.pdbx_seq_one_letter_code
_entity_poly.pdbx_strand_id
1 'polypeptide(L)'
;MRTQPKRSGLSDKIAAHLNPGNLELYRELCQDEDGNRYTVIVYRPFPDLNVTRYELEDGSPVRFIDDCLFEIESTGRTLARCT
;
A
#
# COMPACT_ATOMS: atom_id res chain seq x y z
N MET A 1 -13.83 23.87 37.14
CA MET A 1 -14.04 22.94 36.00
C MET A 1 -12.73 22.88 35.22
N ARG A 2 -12.02 21.75 35.28
CA ARG A 2 -10.69 21.59 34.65
C ARG A 2 -10.87 21.09 33.22
N THR A 3 -10.53 21.93 32.24
CA THR A 3 -10.51 21.60 30.82
C THR A 3 -9.30 20.73 30.50
N GLN A 4 -9.54 19.65 29.73
CA GLN A 4 -8.52 18.69 29.29
C GLN A 4 -7.48 19.33 28.36
N PRO A 5 -6.21 18.89 28.41
CA PRO A 5 -5.23 19.25 27.39
C PRO A 5 -5.46 18.42 26.12
N LYS A 6 -5.57 19.14 25.00
CA LYS A 6 -5.64 18.62 23.63
C LYS A 6 -4.33 17.88 23.33
N ARG A 7 -4.35 16.55 23.37
CA ARG A 7 -3.20 15.72 23.00
C ARG A 7 -2.98 15.82 21.48
N SER A 8 -1.86 16.44 21.14
CA SER A 8 -1.18 16.37 19.86
C SER A 8 -0.92 14.91 19.47
N GLY A 9 -1.04 14.62 18.18
CA GLY A 9 -0.73 13.30 17.63
C GLY A 9 -0.75 13.31 16.10
N LEU A 10 0.16 14.07 15.50
CA LEU A 10 0.95 13.68 14.33
C LEU A 10 0.42 12.47 13.52
N SER A 11 -0.60 12.65 12.69
CA SER A 11 -1.03 11.62 11.71
C SER A 11 -0.80 12.04 10.25
N ASP A 12 -0.20 13.20 10.01
CA ASP A 12 0.09 13.72 8.66
C ASP A 12 1.48 13.34 8.14
N LYS A 13 1.92 12.11 8.39
CA LYS A 13 3.14 11.55 7.79
C LYS A 13 2.94 10.07 7.50
N ILE A 14 2.13 9.76 6.50
CA ILE A 14 2.43 8.90 5.34
C ILE A 14 1.26 9.17 4.37
N ALA A 15 1.09 10.44 3.95
CA ALA A 15 0.55 10.64 2.61
C ALA A 15 1.72 10.29 1.72
N ALA A 16 1.75 9.04 1.28
CA ALA A 16 2.65 8.60 0.22
C ALA A 16 2.62 9.63 -0.90
N HIS A 17 3.67 9.66 -1.71
CA HIS A 17 3.77 10.45 -2.94
C HIS A 17 2.71 10.04 -4.00
N LEU A 18 1.44 9.88 -3.61
CA LEU A 18 0.30 9.78 -4.48
C LEU A 18 0.15 11.14 -5.15
N ASN A 19 0.65 11.19 -6.38
CA ASN A 19 0.32 12.21 -7.34
C ASN A 19 -1.19 12.51 -7.21
N PRO A 20 -1.65 13.76 -7.11
CA PRO A 20 -3.05 14.10 -6.82
C PRO A 20 -4.09 13.59 -7.84
N GLY A 21 -3.68 12.87 -8.88
CA GLY A 21 -4.54 12.13 -9.80
C GLY A 21 -4.73 10.63 -9.47
N ASN A 22 -3.98 10.08 -8.50
CA ASN A 22 -4.06 8.67 -8.14
C ASN A 22 -5.16 8.45 -7.08
N LEU A 23 -6.16 7.62 -7.41
CA LEU A 23 -7.18 7.19 -6.46
C LEU A 23 -6.71 5.92 -5.76
N GLU A 24 -6.27 6.01 -4.49
CA GLU A 24 -6.06 4.84 -3.64
C GLU A 24 -7.41 4.13 -3.43
N LEU A 25 -7.46 2.83 -3.74
CA LEU A 25 -8.66 2.01 -3.59
C LEU A 25 -8.68 1.34 -2.21
N TYR A 26 -7.60 0.61 -1.87
CA TYR A 26 -7.43 -0.09 -0.61
C TYR A 26 -5.97 -0.52 -0.41
N ARG A 27 -5.66 -1.04 0.79
CA ARG A 27 -4.36 -1.59 1.16
C ARG A 27 -4.50 -3.03 1.62
N GLU A 28 -3.51 -3.85 1.29
CA GLU A 28 -3.43 -5.26 1.63
C GLU A 28 -2.18 -5.53 2.45
N LEU A 29 -2.33 -6.27 3.55
CA LEU A 29 -1.20 -6.75 4.34
C LEU A 29 -0.78 -8.11 3.80
N CYS A 30 0.44 -8.20 3.29
CA CYS A 30 1.03 -9.40 2.74
C CYS A 30 2.29 -9.79 3.51
N GLN A 31 2.76 -11.02 3.31
CA GLN A 31 3.98 -11.54 3.90
C GLN A 31 4.82 -12.26 2.85
N ASP A 32 6.15 -12.12 2.89
CA ASP A 32 7.03 -12.94 2.06
C ASP A 32 7.29 -14.32 2.68
N GLU A 33 8.05 -15.17 1.98
CA GLU A 33 8.42 -16.51 2.48
C GLU A 33 9.32 -16.45 3.73
N ASP A 34 10.05 -15.35 3.92
CA ASP A 34 10.92 -15.11 5.09
C ASP A 34 10.12 -14.64 6.32
N GLY A 35 8.82 -14.36 6.16
CA GLY A 35 7.95 -13.88 7.22
C GLY A 35 7.92 -12.36 7.39
N ASN A 36 8.55 -11.59 6.50
CA ASN A 36 8.53 -10.13 6.50
C ASN A 36 7.18 -9.63 5.99
N ARG A 37 6.63 -8.64 6.69
CA ARG A 37 5.32 -8.06 6.35
C ARG A 37 5.49 -6.86 5.43
N TYR A 38 4.64 -6.80 4.42
CA TYR A 38 4.60 -5.76 3.41
C TYR A 38 3.18 -5.24 3.27
N THR A 39 3.04 -3.93 3.08
CA THR A 39 1.76 -3.30 2.74
C THR A 39 1.72 -3.05 1.24
N VAL A 40 0.84 -3.73 0.53
CA VAL A 40 0.56 -3.48 -0.89
C VAL A 40 -0.57 -2.47 -0.99
N ILE A 41 -0.30 -1.34 -1.61
CA ILE A 41 -1.26 -0.27 -1.92
C ILE A 41 -1.84 -0.55 -3.30
N VAL A 42 -3.17 -0.62 -3.37
CA VAL A 42 -3.92 -0.80 -4.61
C VAL A 42 -4.52 0.54 -5.00
N TYR A 43 -4.19 1.04 -6.18
CA TYR A 43 -4.63 2.36 -6.63
C TYR A 43 -4.93 2.40 -8.13
N ARG A 44 -5.68 3.43 -8.55
CA ARG A 44 -5.86 3.78 -9.97
C ARG A 44 -5.10 5.05 -10.29
N PRO A 45 -4.14 5.03 -11.22
CA PRO A 45 -3.41 6.23 -11.61
C PRO A 45 -4.23 7.20 -12.47
N PHE A 46 -5.26 6.70 -13.15
CA PHE A 46 -6.14 7.51 -14.00
C PHE A 46 -7.58 7.14 -13.66
N PRO A 47 -8.42 8.06 -13.17
CA PRO A 47 -9.80 7.75 -12.80
C PRO A 47 -10.64 7.32 -14.03
N ASP A 48 -10.30 7.83 -15.21
CA ASP A 48 -11.00 7.53 -16.47
C ASP A 48 -10.59 6.17 -17.08
N LEU A 49 -9.51 5.56 -16.59
CA LEU A 49 -9.06 4.24 -17.04
C LEU A 49 -9.26 3.21 -15.94
N ASN A 50 -9.86 2.06 -16.29
CA ASN A 50 -10.02 0.94 -15.37
C ASN A 50 -8.72 0.14 -15.21
N VAL A 51 -7.60 0.83 -14.99
CA VAL A 51 -6.27 0.24 -14.80
C VAL A 51 -5.91 0.32 -13.33
N THR A 52 -5.77 -0.82 -12.69
CA THR A 52 -5.30 -0.93 -11.31
C THR A 52 -3.78 -1.11 -11.31
N ARG A 53 -3.10 -0.37 -10.42
CA ARG A 53 -1.68 -0.51 -10.12
C ARG A 53 -1.52 -0.92 -8.66
N TYR A 54 -0.38 -1.58 -8.42
CA TYR A 54 -0.02 -2.12 -7.13
C TYR A 54 1.41 -1.68 -6.83
N GLU A 55 1.60 -1.15 -5.63
CA GLU A 55 2.93 -0.75 -5.15
C GLU A 55 3.04 -1.01 -3.67
N LEU A 56 4.26 -1.10 -3.15
CA LEU A 56 4.52 -1.15 -1.73
C LEU A 56 4.48 0.24 -1.12
N GLU A 57 4.39 0.32 0.21
CA GLU A 57 4.44 1.59 0.95
C GLU A 57 5.72 2.41 0.73
N ASP A 58 6.81 1.77 0.29
CA ASP A 58 8.06 2.44 -0.08
C ASP A 58 8.07 2.97 -1.54
N GLY A 59 6.99 2.73 -2.29
CA GLY A 59 6.86 3.08 -3.71
C GLY A 59 7.39 2.03 -4.69
N SER A 60 7.84 0.87 -4.20
CA SER A 60 8.30 -0.22 -5.08
C SER A 60 7.12 -0.82 -5.85
N PRO A 61 7.20 -0.93 -7.19
CA PRO A 61 6.12 -1.53 -7.97
C PRO A 61 6.02 -3.03 -7.69
N VAL A 62 4.79 -3.53 -7.59
CA VAL A 62 4.50 -4.96 -7.48
C VAL A 62 3.57 -5.40 -8.60
N ARG A 63 3.80 -6.62 -9.08
CA ARG A 63 2.97 -7.28 -10.07
C ARG A 63 1.96 -8.16 -9.37
N PHE A 64 0.69 -8.00 -9.71
CA PHE A 64 -0.35 -8.93 -9.32
C PHE A 64 -0.18 -10.25 -10.10
N ILE A 65 -0.03 -11.37 -9.39
CA ILE A 65 0.10 -12.70 -9.98
C ILE A 65 -1.22 -13.46 -9.87
N ASP A 66 -1.79 -13.48 -8.66
CA ASP A 66 -3.05 -14.15 -8.34
C ASP A 66 -3.70 -13.48 -7.11
N ASP A 67 -4.93 -13.83 -6.79
CA ASP A 67 -5.69 -13.25 -5.69
C ASP A 67 -4.95 -13.30 -4.35
N CYS A 68 -4.10 -14.30 -4.12
CA CYS A 68 -3.31 -14.43 -2.91
C CYS A 68 -1.84 -14.06 -3.08
N LEU A 69 -1.38 -13.68 -4.28
CA LEU A 69 0.04 -13.62 -4.61
C LEU A 69 0.41 -12.37 -5.42
N PHE A 70 1.43 -11.66 -4.93
CA PHE A 70 2.07 -10.54 -5.61
C PHE A 70 3.55 -10.82 -5.80
N GLU A 71 4.19 -10.15 -6.74
CA GLU A 71 5.63 -10.24 -6.98
C GLU A 71 6.25 -8.83 -7.02
N ILE A 72 7.32 -8.61 -6.26
CA ILE A 72 8.06 -7.35 -6.29
C ILE A 72 8.90 -7.30 -7.57
N GLU A 73 8.61 -6.37 -8.49
CA GLU A 73 9.23 -6.36 -9.83
C GLU A 73 10.75 -6.19 -9.79
N SER A 74 11.29 -5.48 -8.79
CA SER A 74 12.72 -5.22 -8.67
C SER A 74 13.54 -6.42 -8.14
N THR A 75 12.90 -7.32 -7.38
CA THR A 75 13.60 -8.44 -6.71
C THR A 75 13.12 -9.82 -7.14
N GLY A 76 11.95 -9.91 -7.77
CA GLY A 76 11.27 -11.18 -8.07
C GLY A 76 10.74 -11.89 -6.82
N ARG A 77 10.78 -11.27 -5.64
CA ARG A 77 10.24 -11.86 -4.40
C ARG A 77 8.72 -11.89 -4.45
N THR A 78 8.15 -12.97 -3.95
CA THR A 78 6.69 -13.15 -3.85
C THR A 78 6.16 -12.76 -2.48
N LEU A 79 4.98 -12.13 -2.48
CA LEU A 79 4.24 -11.72 -1.30
C LEU A 79 2.89 -12.43 -1.28
N ALA A 80 2.62 -13.16 -0.21
CA ALA A 80 1.37 -13.86 0.03
C ALA A 80 0.42 -13.01 0.89
N ARG A 81 -0.80 -12.81 0.42
CA ARG A 81 -1.90 -12.18 1.19
C ARG A 81 -2.62 -13.18 2.10
N CYS A 82 -2.70 -14.44 1.65
CA CYS A 82 -3.44 -15.50 2.32
C CYS A 82 -2.45 -16.38 3.09
N THR A 83 -2.22 -16.09 4.36
CA THR A 83 -1.39 -16.89 5.27
C THR A 83 -2.18 -17.43 6.45
#